data_AF-A0A151FCM9-F1
#
_entry.id   AF-A0A151FCM9-F1
#
_cell.length_a   1.000
_cell.length_b   1.000
_cell.length_c   1.000
_cell.angle_alpha   90.00
_cell.angle_beta   90.00
_cell.angle_gamma   90.00
#
_symmetry.space_group_name_H-M   'P 1'
#
loop_
_entity.id
_entity.type
_entity.pdbx_description
1 polymer ?
#
loop_
_entity_poly.entity_id
_entity_poly.type
_entity_poly.pdbx_seq_one_letter_code
_entity_poly.pdbx_strand_id
1 'polypeptide(L)'
;MNQKAHITGGILLAAIAMIADTSPLTASLIVFGGMFNDLDCLDIPWSSRGVHRKLLHNIYVIGLFAALSAKFSPLLYFALGVCLHDVMDLFSSAPVYLLWPLPIGEHGETGGWGVPNKSVLSFPVGIGVAASFSAGYVTLINYREEILAILQTVWEYIMW
;
A
#
# COMPACT_ATOMS: atom_id res chain seq x y z
N MET A 1 2.70 -10.37 -2.30
CA MET A 1 4.05 -10.81 -1.87
C MET A 1 3.89 -11.88 -0.79
N ASN A 2 4.96 -12.50 -0.26
CA ASN A 2 4.79 -13.33 0.94
C ASN A 2 4.49 -12.45 2.17
N GLN A 3 3.76 -12.99 3.14
CA GLN A 3 3.31 -12.25 4.33
C GLN A 3 4.48 -11.66 5.14
N LYS A 4 5.61 -12.38 5.22
CA LYS A 4 6.81 -11.88 5.91
C LYS A 4 7.31 -10.59 5.28
N ALA A 5 7.33 -10.51 3.94
CA ALA A 5 7.77 -9.31 3.23
C ALA A 5 6.86 -8.10 3.53
N HIS A 6 5.53 -8.28 3.56
CA HIS A 6 4.60 -7.20 3.89
C HIS A 6 4.80 -6.68 5.32
N ILE A 7 4.91 -7.58 6.29
CA ILE A 7 5.14 -7.21 7.70
C ILE A 7 6.49 -6.50 7.84
N THR A 8 7.57 -7.06 7.28
CA THR A 8 8.90 -6.45 7.37
C THR A 8 8.95 -5.10 6.63
N GLY A 9 8.29 -4.97 5.48
CA GLY A 9 8.19 -3.71 4.76
C GLY A 9 7.46 -2.63 5.55
N GLY A 10 6.34 -2.96 6.19
CA GLY A 10 5.61 -2.04 7.07
C GLY A 10 6.45 -1.59 8.27
N ILE A 11 7.17 -2.51 8.91
CA ILE A 11 8.10 -2.20 10.01
C ILE A 11 9.22 -1.27 9.53
N LEU A 12 9.80 -1.54 8.36
CA LEU A 12 10.85 -0.70 7.78
C LEU A 12 10.35 0.73 7.56
N LEU A 13 9.20 0.89 6.91
CA LEU A 13 8.62 2.22 6.67
C LEU A 13 8.27 2.93 7.98
N ALA A 14 7.73 2.22 8.97
CA ALA A 14 7.46 2.78 10.30
C ALA A 14 8.74 3.26 10.99
N ALA A 15 9.83 2.47 10.95
CA ALA A 15 11.11 2.87 11.52
C ALA A 15 11.68 4.12 10.83
N ILE A 16 11.54 4.21 9.50
CA ILE A 16 11.96 5.38 8.74
C ILE A 16 11.10 6.61 9.09
N ALA A 17 9.80 6.44 9.25
CA ALA A 17 8.93 7.51 9.74
C ALA A 17 9.35 8.01 11.14
N MET A 18 9.73 7.09 12.04
CA MET A 18 10.25 7.46 13.36
C MET A 18 11.56 8.22 13.30
N ILE A 19 12.47 7.85 12.39
CA ILE A 19 13.71 8.60 12.15
C ILE A 19 13.40 10.00 11.61
N ALA A 20 12.33 10.13 10.82
CA ALA A 20 11.78 11.40 10.35
C ALA A 20 10.84 12.08 11.37
N ASP A 21 11.09 11.89 12.67
CA ASP A 21 10.41 12.56 13.80
C ASP A 21 8.91 12.22 13.98
N THR A 22 8.44 11.11 13.41
CA THR A 22 7.08 10.60 13.69
C THR A 22 7.05 9.85 15.02
N SER A 23 6.11 10.19 15.90
CA SER A 23 5.96 9.47 17.19
C SER A 23 5.75 7.96 17.00
N PRO A 24 6.27 7.09 17.89
CA PRO A 24 6.12 5.64 17.77
C PRO A 24 4.67 5.16 17.65
N LEU A 25 3.75 5.79 18.40
CA LEU A 25 2.33 5.47 18.34
C LEU A 25 1.76 5.75 16.93
N THR A 26 2.11 6.89 16.34
CA THR A 26 1.65 7.26 14.99
C THR A 26 2.29 6.38 13.93
N ALA A 27 3.60 6.12 14.03
CA ALA A 27 4.32 5.24 13.12
C ALA A 27 3.80 3.79 13.15
N SER A 28 3.34 3.31 14.31
CA SER A 28 2.74 1.98 14.43
C SER A 28 1.52 1.79 13.51
N LEU A 29 0.81 2.87 13.18
CA LEU A 29 -0.34 2.83 12.26
C LEU A 29 0.07 2.40 10.85
N ILE A 30 1.32 2.62 10.42
CA ILE A 30 1.84 2.09 9.14
C ILE A 30 1.84 0.57 9.16
N VAL A 31 2.36 -0.03 10.24
CA VAL A 31 2.39 -1.49 10.39
C VAL A 31 0.96 -2.03 10.44
N PHE A 32 0.09 -1.38 11.22
CA PHE A 32 -1.32 -1.76 11.29
C PHE A 32 -2.01 -1.66 9.93
N GLY A 33 -1.80 -0.60 9.16
CA GLY A 33 -2.37 -0.45 7.81
C GLY A 33 -1.95 -1.59 6.89
N GLY A 34 -0.65 -1.90 6.85
CA GLY A 34 -0.12 -2.99 6.04
C GLY A 34 -0.64 -4.38 6.47
N MET A 35 -0.85 -4.61 7.77
CA MET A 35 -1.41 -5.86 8.29
C MET A 35 -2.93 -5.95 8.12
N PHE A 36 -3.65 -4.85 8.31
CA PHE A 36 -5.09 -4.79 8.10
C PHE A 36 -5.45 -5.09 6.66
N ASN A 37 -4.52 -4.80 5.74
CA ASN A 37 -4.61 -5.14 4.33
C ASN A 37 -4.71 -6.64 4.06
N ASP A 38 -4.19 -7.49 4.97
CA ASP A 38 -4.28 -8.94 4.90
C ASP A 38 -5.55 -9.52 5.53
N LEU A 39 -6.44 -8.69 6.10
CA LEU A 39 -7.68 -9.20 6.67
C LEU A 39 -8.58 -9.73 5.55
N ASP A 40 -8.82 -11.04 5.60
CA ASP A 40 -9.78 -11.71 4.74
C ASP A 40 -11.16 -11.09 4.93
N CYS A 41 -11.90 -10.92 3.83
CA CYS A 41 -13.32 -10.61 3.95
C CYS A 41 -14.00 -11.81 4.63
N LEU A 42 -14.45 -11.63 5.87
CA LEU A 42 -15.39 -12.55 6.49
C LEU A 42 -16.60 -12.68 5.53
N ASP A 43 -17.10 -13.90 5.36
CA ASP A 43 -18.27 -14.26 4.53
C ASP A 43 -18.07 -14.68 3.06
N ILE A 44 -16.91 -15.25 2.71
CA ILE A 44 -16.75 -16.00 1.45
C ILE A 44 -16.93 -17.52 1.71
N PRO A 45 -17.81 -18.23 0.98
CA PRO A 45 -17.97 -19.68 1.08
C PRO A 45 -16.62 -20.39 1.00
N TRP A 46 -16.47 -21.52 1.71
CA TRP A 46 -15.21 -22.27 1.73
C TRP A 46 -14.68 -22.61 0.33
N SER A 47 -15.59 -22.78 -0.65
CA SER A 47 -15.28 -23.04 -2.07
C SER A 47 -14.63 -21.87 -2.83
N SER A 48 -14.58 -20.67 -2.27
CA SER A 48 -13.97 -19.48 -2.86
C SER A 48 -12.81 -18.90 -2.03
N ARG A 49 -12.36 -19.63 -1.01
CA ARG A 49 -11.07 -19.39 -0.33
C ARG A 49 -9.94 -19.77 -1.28
N GLY A 50 -9.29 -18.77 -1.88
CA GLY A 50 -8.27 -18.97 -2.92
C GLY A 50 -8.21 -17.82 -3.94
N VAL A 51 -9.27 -17.01 -3.99
CA VAL A 51 -9.24 -15.71 -4.65
C VAL A 51 -8.65 -14.70 -3.65
N HIS A 52 -7.65 -13.90 -4.03
CA HIS A 52 -6.99 -12.92 -3.16
C HIS A 52 -7.93 -11.73 -2.86
N ARG A 53 -9.06 -12.00 -2.19
CA ARG A 53 -10.14 -11.06 -1.89
C ARG A 53 -9.98 -10.55 -0.46
N LYS A 54 -8.98 -9.69 -0.27
CA LYS A 54 -8.75 -9.00 1.00
C LYS A 54 -9.57 -7.71 1.06
N LEU A 55 -10.01 -7.33 2.25
CA LEU A 55 -10.93 -6.19 2.46
C LEU A 55 -10.40 -4.87 1.89
N LEU A 56 -9.09 -4.65 1.98
CA LEU A 56 -8.44 -3.42 1.52
C LEU A 56 -7.76 -3.54 0.17
N HIS A 57 -7.87 -4.67 -0.52
CA HIS A 57 -7.59 -4.76 -1.97
C HIS A 57 -8.75 -4.20 -2.80
N ASN A 58 -9.50 -3.25 -2.24
CA ASN A 58 -10.73 -2.72 -2.78
C ASN A 58 -10.59 -1.22 -2.94
N ILE A 59 -10.68 -0.73 -4.17
CA ILE A 59 -10.51 0.68 -4.50
C ILE A 59 -11.48 1.59 -3.74
N TYR A 60 -12.68 1.10 -3.43
CA TYR A 60 -13.67 1.86 -2.64
C TYR A 60 -13.21 2.03 -1.19
N VAL A 61 -12.64 0.98 -0.60
CA VAL A 61 -12.16 1.04 0.78
C VAL A 61 -10.86 1.84 0.86
N ILE A 62 -9.94 1.67 -0.11
CA ILE A 62 -8.75 2.52 -0.26
C ILE A 62 -9.17 3.99 -0.39
N GLY A 63 -10.13 4.28 -1.26
CA GLY A 63 -10.67 5.64 -1.46
C GLY A 63 -11.29 6.23 -0.19
N LEU A 64 -12.00 5.42 0.60
CA LEU A 64 -12.55 5.85 1.88
C LEU A 64 -11.43 6.21 2.88
N PHE A 65 -10.40 5.38 3.03
CA PHE A 65 -9.27 5.69 3.92
C PHE A 65 -8.45 6.88 3.44
N ALA A 66 -8.30 7.05 2.13
CA ALA A 66 -7.69 8.24 1.53
C ALA A 66 -8.51 9.51 1.81
N ALA A 67 -9.84 9.43 1.76
CA ALA A 67 -10.70 10.57 2.11
C ALA A 67 -10.65 10.86 3.63
N LEU A 68 -10.63 9.82 4.47
CA LEU A 68 -10.56 9.98 5.92
C LEU A 68 -9.20 10.54 6.36
N SER A 69 -8.11 10.23 5.68
CA SER A 69 -6.78 10.79 6.00
C SER A 69 -6.69 12.30 5.80
N ALA A 70 -7.53 12.87 4.92
CA ALA A 70 -7.64 14.32 4.77
C ALA A 70 -8.25 15.03 6.01
N LYS A 71 -9.05 14.30 6.80
CA LYS A 71 -9.68 14.81 8.02
C LYS A 71 -8.94 14.42 9.30
N PHE A 72 -8.31 13.25 9.31
CA PHE A 72 -7.65 12.68 10.48
C PHE A 72 -6.19 12.37 10.14
N SER A 73 -5.27 13.26 10.54
CA SER A 73 -3.86 13.16 10.19
C SER A 73 -3.18 11.82 10.57
N PRO A 74 -3.53 11.12 11.68
CA PRO A 74 -2.93 9.81 11.96
C PRO A 74 -3.34 8.74 10.94
N LEU A 75 -4.52 8.86 10.30
CA LEU A 75 -4.96 7.91 9.27
C LEU A 75 -4.13 7.99 7.99
N LEU A 76 -3.37 9.07 7.78
CA LEU A 76 -2.39 9.13 6.70
C LEU A 76 -1.33 8.02 6.85
N TYR A 77 -0.85 7.78 8.08
CA TYR A 77 0.14 6.75 8.36
C TYR A 77 -0.44 5.34 8.17
N PHE A 78 -1.70 5.14 8.54
CA PHE A 78 -2.43 3.92 8.21
C PHE A 78 -2.52 3.72 6.68
N ALA A 79 -2.94 4.76 5.95
CA ALA A 79 -3.05 4.73 4.50
C ALA A 79 -1.70 4.49 3.80
N LEU A 80 -0.59 4.99 4.34
CA LEU A 80 0.75 4.69 3.85
C LEU A 80 1.09 3.20 3.96
N GLY A 81 0.70 2.55 5.06
CA GLY A 81 0.84 1.11 5.25
C GLY A 81 0.03 0.28 4.25
N VAL A 82 -1.22 0.68 4.03
CA VAL A 82 -2.11 0.10 3.02
C VAL A 82 -1.50 0.23 1.62
N CYS A 83 -1.09 1.44 1.25
CA CYS A 83 -0.48 1.73 -0.05
C CYS A 83 0.79 0.92 -0.29
N LEU A 84 1.70 0.86 0.69
CA LEU A 84 2.91 0.04 0.58
C LEU A 84 2.55 -1.44 0.33
N HIS A 85 1.56 -1.96 1.05
CA HIS A 85 1.12 -3.34 0.86
C HIS A 85 0.59 -3.58 -0.56
N ASP A 86 -0.32 -2.73 -1.03
CA ASP A 86 -0.92 -2.86 -2.35
C ASP A 86 0.13 -2.79 -3.46
N VAL A 87 1.07 -1.84 -3.35
CA VAL A 87 2.21 -1.76 -4.28
C VAL A 87 3.01 -3.06 -4.27
N MET A 88 3.33 -3.61 -3.09
CA MET A 88 4.04 -4.90 -3.00
C MET A 88 3.25 -6.06 -3.63
N ASP A 89 1.92 -6.04 -3.58
CA ASP A 89 1.07 -7.05 -4.21
C ASP A 89 1.02 -6.93 -5.73
N LEU A 90 1.12 -5.71 -6.28
CA LEU A 90 1.28 -5.51 -7.73
C LEU A 90 2.57 -6.15 -8.28
N PHE A 91 3.63 -6.21 -7.47
CA PHE A 91 4.89 -6.89 -7.81
C PHE A 91 4.89 -8.40 -7.54
N SER A 92 3.75 -8.94 -7.13
CA SER A 92 3.60 -10.39 -6.92
C SER A 92 2.95 -11.07 -8.11
N SER A 93 2.99 -12.41 -8.14
CA SER A 93 2.30 -13.20 -9.16
C SER A 93 0.82 -13.45 -8.84
N ALA A 94 0.30 -12.96 -7.73
CA ALA A 94 -1.09 -13.18 -7.34
C ALA A 94 -1.96 -12.00 -7.85
N PRO A 95 -3.11 -12.28 -8.47
CA PRO A 95 -4.01 -11.23 -8.95
C PRO A 95 -4.64 -10.46 -7.78
N VAL A 96 -4.73 -9.14 -7.92
CA VAL A 96 -5.41 -8.23 -6.98
C VAL A 96 -6.76 -7.82 -7.56
N TYR A 97 -7.82 -7.99 -6.77
CA TYR A 97 -9.21 -7.79 -7.20
C TYR A 97 -9.77 -6.44 -6.75
N LEU A 98 -9.26 -5.35 -7.35
CA LEU A 98 -9.55 -3.96 -6.94
C LEU A 98 -11.03 -3.58 -6.89
N LEU A 99 -11.89 -4.25 -7.66
CA LEU A 99 -13.31 -3.92 -7.79
C LEU A 99 -14.25 -4.88 -7.02
N TRP A 100 -13.71 -5.80 -6.21
CA TRP A 100 -14.53 -6.65 -5.35
C TRP A 100 -15.38 -5.80 -4.37
N PRO A 101 -16.62 -6.14 -3.98
CA PRO A 101 -17.44 -7.30 -4.35
C PRO A 101 -18.44 -7.02 -5.49
N LEU A 102 -18.06 -6.23 -6.51
CA LEU A 102 -18.90 -6.12 -7.71
C LEU A 102 -19.12 -7.50 -8.37
N PRO A 103 -20.23 -7.69 -9.12
CA PRO A 103 -20.62 -8.99 -9.65
C PRO A 103 -19.53 -9.70 -10.48
N ILE A 104 -19.57 -11.03 -10.46
CA ILE A 104 -18.63 -11.92 -11.16
C ILE A 104 -18.60 -11.58 -12.65
N GLY A 105 -17.42 -11.19 -13.15
CA GLY A 105 -17.18 -10.83 -14.57
C GLY A 105 -16.60 -9.44 -14.79
N GLU A 106 -16.75 -8.53 -13.81
CA GLU A 106 -16.17 -7.17 -13.85
C GLU A 106 -14.89 -7.03 -13.02
N HIS A 107 -14.26 -8.16 -12.68
CA HIS A 107 -13.06 -8.15 -11.87
C HIS A 107 -11.89 -7.65 -12.73
N GLY A 108 -11.64 -6.34 -12.68
CA GLY A 108 -10.41 -5.72 -13.17
C GLY A 108 -9.22 -6.21 -12.37
N GLU A 109 -8.81 -7.45 -12.63
CA GLU A 109 -7.62 -8.04 -12.04
C GLU A 109 -6.41 -7.20 -12.45
N THR A 110 -5.72 -6.68 -11.45
CA THR A 110 -4.50 -5.89 -11.62
C THR A 110 -3.38 -6.56 -10.85
N GLY A 111 -2.14 -6.32 -11.28
CA GLY A 111 -0.99 -7.05 -10.74
C GLY A 111 -0.97 -8.52 -11.18
N GLY A 112 -0.18 -9.34 -10.50
CA GLY A 112 -0.05 -10.76 -10.83
C GLY A 112 1.01 -11.11 -11.89
N TRP A 113 1.72 -10.11 -12.41
CA TRP A 113 2.78 -10.28 -13.42
C TRP A 113 4.19 -10.40 -12.82
N GLY A 114 4.28 -10.38 -11.50
CA GLY A 114 5.55 -10.29 -10.78
C GLY A 114 6.06 -11.60 -10.22
N VAL A 115 6.80 -11.50 -9.11
CA VAL A 115 7.50 -12.64 -8.51
C VAL A 115 6.50 -13.62 -7.88
N PRO A 116 6.63 -14.93 -8.12
CA PRO A 116 5.80 -15.93 -7.46
C PRO A 116 5.85 -15.79 -5.94
N ASN A 117 4.69 -15.78 -5.27
CA ASN A 117 4.60 -15.61 -3.81
C ASN A 117 5.43 -16.66 -3.03
N LYS A 118 5.59 -17.86 -3.59
CA LYS A 118 6.39 -18.96 -3.01
C LYS A 118 7.87 -18.93 -3.43
N SER A 119 8.27 -18.03 -4.32
CA SER A 119 9.66 -17.90 -4.75
C SER A 119 10.53 -17.38 -3.61
N VAL A 120 11.78 -17.85 -3.56
CA VAL A 120 12.85 -17.31 -2.70
C VAL A 120 13.04 -15.80 -2.94
N LEU A 121 12.79 -15.33 -4.17
CA LEU A 121 12.93 -13.92 -4.54
C LEU A 121 11.79 -13.03 -4.02
N SER A 122 10.69 -13.60 -3.55
CA SER A 122 9.55 -12.81 -3.06
C SER A 122 9.94 -11.90 -1.89
N PHE A 123 10.72 -12.42 -0.93
CA PHE A 123 11.17 -11.63 0.20
C PHE A 123 12.09 -10.46 -0.22
N PRO A 124 13.24 -10.68 -0.89
CA PRO A 124 14.14 -9.59 -1.25
C PRO A 124 13.49 -8.55 -2.17
N VAL A 125 12.62 -8.96 -3.11
CA VAL A 125 11.88 -8.00 -3.94
C VAL A 125 10.92 -7.16 -3.11
N GLY A 126 10.18 -7.77 -2.18
CA GLY A 126 9.31 -7.03 -1.27
C GLY A 126 10.07 -6.01 -0.41
N ILE A 127 11.25 -6.38 0.10
CA ILE A 127 12.12 -5.46 0.83
C ILE A 127 12.65 -4.34 -0.07
N GLY A 128 13.03 -4.64 -1.31
CA GLY A 128 13.46 -3.64 -2.29
C GLY A 128 12.37 -2.60 -2.58
N VAL A 129 11.13 -3.05 -2.74
CA VAL A 129 9.95 -2.17 -2.90
C VAL A 129 9.76 -1.31 -1.65
N ALA A 130 9.79 -1.91 -0.46
CA ALA A 130 9.62 -1.17 0.80
C ALA A 130 10.74 -0.14 1.04
N ALA A 131 11.99 -0.48 0.70
CA ALA A 131 13.12 0.44 0.79
C ALA A 131 12.96 1.61 -0.19
N SER A 132 12.53 1.34 -1.43
CA SER A 132 12.26 2.38 -2.43
C SER A 132 11.12 3.30 -1.99
N PHE A 133 10.05 2.74 -1.44
CA PHE A 133 8.91 3.49 -0.91
C PHE A 133 9.33 4.36 0.28
N SER A 134 10.15 3.81 1.19
CA SER A 134 10.70 4.53 2.34
C SER A 134 11.63 5.68 1.90
N ALA A 135 12.46 5.46 0.89
CA ALA A 135 13.29 6.51 0.30
C ALA A 135 12.42 7.63 -0.29
N GLY A 136 11.37 7.28 -1.05
CA GLY A 136 10.38 8.24 -1.56
C GLY A 136 9.71 9.05 -0.45
N TYR A 137 9.32 8.41 0.65
CA TYR A 137 8.77 9.09 1.83
C TYR A 137 9.76 10.11 2.42
N VAL A 138 11.01 9.70 2.63
CA VAL A 138 12.06 10.60 3.15
C VAL A 138 12.33 11.76 2.20
N THR A 139 12.37 11.51 0.89
CA THR A 139 12.52 12.55 -0.13
C THR A 139 11.35 13.53 -0.08
N LEU A 140 10.11 13.03 -0.02
CA LEU A 140 8.92 13.88 0.04
C LEU A 140 8.88 14.77 1.27
N ILE A 141 9.35 14.29 2.43
CA ILE A 141 9.38 15.09 3.65
C ILE A 141 10.49 16.15 3.60
N ASN A 142 11.70 15.77 3.17
CA ASN A 142 12.83 16.68 3.19
C ASN A 142 12.81 17.73 2.07
N TYR A 143 12.16 17.41 0.95
CA TYR A 143 12.11 18.27 -0.24
C TYR A 143 10.68 18.66 -0.62
N ARG A 144 9.78 18.75 0.38
CA ARG A 144 8.35 18.96 0.17
C ARG A 144 8.10 20.22 -0.65
N GLU A 145 8.70 21.34 -0.26
CA GLU A 145 8.44 22.65 -0.87
C GLU A 145 8.96 22.71 -2.31
N GLU A 146 10.14 22.15 -2.55
CA GLU A 146 10.74 22.05 -3.88
C GLU A 146 9.89 21.19 -4.81
N ILE A 147 9.41 20.04 -4.32
CA ILE A 147 8.53 19.15 -5.08
C ILE A 147 7.22 19.86 -5.41
N LEU A 148 6.60 20.56 -4.45
CA LEU A 148 5.37 21.32 -4.70
C LEU A 148 5.58 22.44 -5.72
N ALA A 149 6.71 23.15 -5.67
CA ALA A 149 7.05 24.18 -6.64
C ALA A 149 7.22 23.60 -8.06
N ILE A 150 7.88 22.44 -8.19
CA ILE A 150 8.01 21.73 -9.48
C ILE A 150 6.63 21.31 -10.00
N LEU A 151 5.80 20.70 -9.14
CA LEU A 151 4.46 20.24 -9.52
C LEU A 151 3.55 21.39 -9.96
N GLN A 152 3.61 22.53 -9.27
CA GLN A 152 2.90 23.74 -9.66
C GLN A 152 3.36 24.25 -11.04
N THR A 153 4.67 24.27 -11.28
CA THR A 153 5.24 24.69 -12.57
C THR A 153 4.80 23.77 -13.71
N VAL A 154 4.83 22.45 -13.49
CA VAL A 154 4.37 21.46 -14.47
C VAL A 154 2.88 21.60 -14.74
N TRP A 155 2.06 21.82 -13.70
CA TRP A 155 0.62 22.03 -13.84
C TRP A 155 0.31 23.27 -14.68
N GLU A 156 0.98 24.38 -14.40
CA GLU A 156 0.85 25.62 -15.17
C GLU A 156 1.23 25.43 -16.64
N TYR A 157 2.23 24.61 -16.93
CA TYR A 157 2.65 24.27 -18.29
C TYR A 157 1.66 23.36 -19.03
N ILE A 158 0.99 22.43 -18.34
CA ILE A 158 0.02 21.51 -18.95
C ILE A 158 -1.33 22.20 -19.22
N MET A 159 -1.70 23.18 -18.39
CA MET A 159 -2.98 23.89 -18.50
C MET A 159 -2.96 25.06 -19.49
N TRP A 160 -1.81 25.33 -20.12
CA TRP A 160 -1.62 26.27 -21.22
C TRP A 160 -1.57 25.53 -22.56
#